data_AF-A0A7T5R9V4-F1
#
_entry.id   AF-A0A7T5R9V4-F1
#
_cell.length_a   1.000
_cell.length_b   1.000
_cell.length_c   1.000
_cell.angle_alpha   90.00
_cell.angle_beta   90.00
_cell.angle_gamma   90.00
#
_symmetry.space_group_name_H-M   'P 1'
#
loop_
_entity.id
_entity.type
_entity.pdbx_description
1 polymer ?
#
loop_
_entity_poly.entity_id
_entity_poly.type
_entity_poly.pdbx_seq_one_letter_code
_entity_poly.pdbx_strand_id
1 'polypeptide(L)'
;MKGVQRFILSMTAFLLLIGPLPVLAHETEPSTDPGTTPDSPLWGIDVALDKIGILLATTDDAKAHANLHIAAERLAEVKAMIAANKVDDAAKAENEHTHTLAEVKARIKALKEAREEDELDDTAEIESEVEKHESDVEEVNSAISVKLKVRGTLTGEQRARLDAFLDSLTNSTADVRIEIRQKKDALRAKFEARGLDDDEINEKFNETEGRHGLHEFLQAKASERIEMARTAIADAKTAAEVLSAEIGGGNATNASVRRLNAGLHLIERAEFHLNVSETALTENQTGKAFGQATAALHIARNAERVLTGRLGEDKGVGEADDEEERHEKVEIKINSEGNQTRVGVRIERDGTRERVEFTLNTTDCATIKQEIDARTSLTAEEVETFLGTDCETQEGVRARFKAKFETERAELEHKLRVNREEFLTKLRARARGDFGDMKENETEEDEMEDEEDDMEENETEDDETDEDEDNERNETNSTG
;
A
#
# COMPACT_ATOMS: atom_id res chain seq x y z
N MET A 1 12.26 32.73 -57.75
CA MET A 1 12.04 33.68 -56.62
C MET A 1 10.56 33.97 -56.33
N LYS A 2 9.69 34.19 -57.34
CA LYS A 2 8.24 34.46 -57.09
C LYS A 2 7.45 33.30 -56.46
N GLY A 3 7.91 32.05 -56.58
CA GLY A 3 7.28 30.87 -55.95
C GLY A 3 7.54 30.75 -54.45
N VAL A 4 8.78 31.02 -54.01
CA VAL A 4 9.17 30.95 -52.59
C VAL A 4 8.45 32.01 -51.76
N GLN A 5 8.28 33.22 -52.32
CA GLN A 5 7.55 34.29 -51.66
C GLN A 5 6.05 33.98 -51.49
N ARG A 6 5.44 33.25 -52.43
CA ARG A 6 4.03 32.79 -52.32
C ARG A 6 3.87 31.66 -51.30
N PHE A 7 4.87 30.78 -51.20
CA PHE A 7 4.87 29.71 -50.20
C PHE A 7 5.03 30.26 -48.78
N ILE A 8 5.95 31.21 -48.57
CA ILE A 8 6.13 31.89 -47.28
C ILE A 8 4.85 32.63 -46.87
N LEU A 9 4.24 33.40 -47.77
CA LEU A 9 3.00 34.15 -47.47
C LEU A 9 1.82 33.21 -47.16
N SER A 10 1.71 32.07 -47.84
CA SER A 10 0.66 31.08 -47.59
C SER A 10 0.84 30.39 -46.24
N MET A 11 2.07 30.07 -45.85
CA MET A 11 2.36 29.45 -44.55
C MET A 11 2.14 30.44 -43.40
N THR A 12 2.44 31.73 -43.60
CA THR A 12 2.15 32.77 -42.59
C THR A 12 0.64 33.01 -42.44
N ALA A 13 -0.13 32.99 -43.54
CA ALA A 13 -1.59 33.13 -43.49
C ALA A 13 -2.29 31.93 -42.83
N PHE A 14 -1.75 30.72 -42.98
CA PHE A 14 -2.25 29.53 -42.29
C PHE A 14 -1.92 29.54 -40.78
N LEU A 15 -0.73 30.03 -40.40
CA LEU A 15 -0.37 30.24 -38.99
C LEU A 15 -1.17 31.37 -38.31
N LEU A 16 -1.64 32.37 -39.06
CA LEU A 16 -2.41 33.50 -38.52
C LEU A 16 -3.92 33.23 -38.44
N LEU A 17 -4.42 32.17 -39.09
CA LEU A 17 -5.82 31.74 -38.95
C LEU A 17 -6.06 30.87 -37.72
N ILE A 18 -4.99 30.37 -37.09
CA ILE A 18 -5.02 29.85 -35.73
C ILE A 18 -4.93 31.07 -34.80
N GLY A 19 -6.01 31.84 -34.75
CA GLY A 19 -6.14 32.93 -33.79
C GLY A 19 -6.01 32.39 -32.36
N PRO A 20 -5.69 33.24 -31.37
CA PRO A 20 -5.69 32.84 -29.97
C PRO A 20 -7.11 32.45 -29.58
N LEU A 21 -7.45 31.17 -29.73
CA LEU A 21 -8.59 30.60 -29.04
C LEU A 21 -8.31 30.81 -27.56
N PRO A 22 -9.22 31.45 -26.81
CA PRO A 22 -9.11 31.44 -25.36
C PRO A 22 -9.13 29.97 -24.96
N VAL A 23 -7.96 29.45 -24.59
CA VAL A 23 -7.84 28.17 -23.90
C VAL A 23 -8.48 28.43 -22.54
N LEU A 24 -9.80 28.30 -22.52
CA LEU A 24 -10.52 28.11 -21.28
C LEU A 24 -10.06 26.74 -20.81
N ALA A 25 -9.18 26.73 -19.80
CA ALA A 25 -8.96 25.55 -18.99
C ALA A 25 -10.33 25.17 -18.43
N HIS A 26 -11.00 24.25 -19.11
CA HIS A 26 -12.25 23.69 -18.65
C HIS A 26 -11.82 22.63 -17.64
N GLU A 27 -12.11 22.86 -16.37
CA GLU A 27 -12.06 21.82 -15.33
C GLU A 27 -13.15 20.80 -15.66
N THR A 28 -12.90 19.96 -16.68
CA THR A 28 -13.61 18.70 -16.82
C THR A 28 -13.13 17.82 -15.69
N GLU A 29 -14.05 17.42 -14.80
CA GLU A 29 -13.74 16.34 -13.86
C GLU A 29 -13.12 15.18 -14.63
N PRO A 30 -12.05 14.57 -14.07
CA PRO A 30 -11.32 13.51 -14.75
C PRO A 30 -12.31 12.43 -15.18
N SER A 31 -12.48 12.30 -16.49
CA SER A 31 -13.34 11.29 -17.08
C SER A 31 -12.71 9.93 -16.76
N THR A 32 -13.46 9.05 -16.10
CA THR A 32 -13.04 7.66 -15.82
C THR A 32 -13.01 6.77 -17.07
N ASP A 33 -12.97 7.38 -18.26
CA ASP A 33 -12.92 6.70 -19.55
C ASP A 33 -11.45 6.32 -19.84
N PRO A 34 -11.13 5.04 -20.10
CA PRO A 34 -9.76 4.54 -20.32
C PRO A 34 -9.01 5.09 -21.55
N GLY A 35 -9.40 6.23 -22.11
CA GLY A 35 -8.68 6.90 -23.19
C GLY A 35 -8.31 5.98 -24.36
N THR A 36 -7.07 6.10 -24.84
CA THR A 36 -6.50 5.12 -25.76
C THR A 36 -5.87 3.99 -24.94
N THR A 37 -6.18 2.74 -25.24
CA THR A 37 -5.67 1.57 -24.50
C THR A 37 -4.42 0.95 -25.16
N PRO A 38 -3.57 0.21 -24.42
CA PRO A 38 -2.28 -0.27 -24.92
C PRO A 38 -2.33 -1.26 -26.10
N ASP A 39 -3.49 -1.86 -26.36
CA ASP A 39 -3.74 -2.73 -27.51
C ASP A 39 -4.00 -1.94 -28.82
N SER A 40 -4.13 -0.60 -28.72
CA SER A 40 -4.28 0.29 -29.87
C SER A 40 -2.92 0.74 -30.42
N PRO A 41 -2.72 0.76 -31.76
CA PRO A 41 -1.49 1.29 -32.37
C PRO A 41 -1.30 2.80 -32.12
N LEU A 42 -2.34 3.51 -31.69
CA LEU A 42 -2.28 4.94 -31.38
C LEU A 42 -1.85 5.23 -29.93
N TRP A 43 -1.74 4.21 -29.07
CA TRP A 43 -1.39 4.39 -27.65
C TRP A 43 -0.03 5.05 -27.46
N GLY A 44 0.98 4.68 -28.25
CA GLY A 44 2.28 5.34 -28.20
C GLY A 44 2.23 6.83 -28.60
N ILE A 45 1.25 7.24 -29.41
CA ILE A 45 1.03 8.65 -29.75
C ILE A 45 0.38 9.38 -28.57
N ASP A 46 -0.60 8.74 -27.93
CA ASP A 46 -1.27 9.24 -26.73
C ASP A 46 -0.26 9.52 -25.59
N VAL A 47 0.56 8.52 -25.23
CA VAL A 47 1.66 8.65 -24.26
C VAL A 47 2.65 9.76 -24.66
N ALA A 48 2.90 9.97 -25.95
CA ALA A 48 3.78 11.05 -26.41
C ALA A 48 3.14 12.44 -26.28
N LEU A 49 1.83 12.55 -26.48
CA LEU A 49 1.08 13.80 -26.29
C LEU A 49 1.02 14.17 -24.81
N ASP A 50 0.86 13.20 -23.92
CA ASP A 50 0.94 13.39 -22.47
C ASP A 50 2.28 13.99 -22.03
N LYS A 51 3.38 13.44 -22.53
CA LYS A 51 4.73 13.95 -22.28
C LYS A 51 4.91 15.39 -22.78
N ILE A 52 4.27 15.75 -23.89
CA ILE A 52 4.22 17.14 -24.38
C ILE A 52 3.39 18.01 -23.42
N GLY A 53 2.25 17.52 -22.93
CA GLY A 53 1.42 18.18 -21.93
C GLY A 53 2.22 18.51 -20.66
N ILE A 54 2.91 17.52 -20.08
CA ILE A 54 3.80 17.70 -18.91
C ILE A 54 4.92 18.71 -19.22
N LEU A 55 5.50 18.69 -20.42
CA LEU A 55 6.55 19.63 -20.82
C LEU A 55 6.05 21.08 -20.91
N LEU A 56 4.79 21.27 -21.30
CA LEU A 56 4.15 22.59 -21.39
C LEU A 56 3.76 23.15 -20.02
N ALA A 57 3.59 22.30 -19.00
CA ALA A 57 3.43 22.74 -17.62
C ALA A 57 4.74 23.39 -17.12
N THR A 58 4.63 24.61 -16.58
CA THR A 58 5.83 25.42 -16.26
C THR A 58 6.33 25.26 -14.82
N THR A 59 5.45 24.91 -13.89
CA THR A 59 5.76 24.74 -12.45
C THR A 59 5.86 23.26 -12.09
N ASP A 60 6.54 22.94 -10.99
CA ASP A 60 6.62 21.56 -10.52
C ASP A 60 5.27 21.07 -9.97
N ASP A 61 4.49 21.96 -9.36
CA ASP A 61 3.08 21.77 -8.99
C ASP A 61 2.23 21.33 -10.20
N ALA A 62 2.12 22.18 -11.24
CA ALA A 62 1.32 21.86 -12.43
C ALA A 62 1.78 20.58 -13.14
N LYS A 63 3.07 20.23 -13.03
CA LYS A 63 3.58 18.94 -13.53
C LYS A 63 3.15 17.77 -12.65
N ALA A 64 3.07 17.94 -11.33
CA ALA A 64 2.55 16.91 -10.44
C ALA A 64 1.09 16.62 -10.75
N HIS A 65 0.26 17.65 -10.89
CA HIS A 65 -1.15 17.53 -11.31
C HIS A 65 -1.31 16.87 -12.68
N ALA A 66 -0.54 17.31 -13.68
CA ALA A 66 -0.58 16.69 -15.01
C ALA A 66 -0.21 15.20 -14.95
N ASN A 67 0.83 14.84 -14.18
CA ASN A 67 1.20 13.44 -13.99
C ASN A 67 0.13 12.66 -13.20
N LEU A 68 -0.51 13.24 -12.18
CA LEU A 68 -1.60 12.56 -11.46
C LEU A 68 -2.80 12.26 -12.37
N HIS A 69 -3.17 13.20 -13.23
CA HIS A 69 -4.20 12.97 -14.24
C HIS A 69 -3.84 11.81 -15.18
N ILE A 70 -2.60 11.78 -15.68
CA ILE A 70 -2.12 10.69 -16.54
C ILE A 70 -2.12 9.36 -15.76
N ALA A 71 -1.71 9.35 -14.49
CA ALA A 71 -1.76 8.15 -13.66
C ALA A 71 -3.20 7.63 -13.50
N ALA A 72 -4.18 8.51 -13.31
CA ALA A 72 -5.59 8.13 -13.25
C ALA A 72 -6.08 7.50 -14.57
N GLU A 73 -5.67 8.05 -15.72
CA GLU A 73 -5.96 7.48 -17.05
C GLU A 73 -5.34 6.09 -17.22
N ARG A 74 -4.06 5.93 -16.89
CA ARG A 74 -3.39 4.61 -16.97
C ARG A 74 -4.02 3.58 -16.03
N LEU A 75 -4.54 4.00 -14.87
CA LEU A 75 -5.30 3.12 -13.98
C LEU A 75 -6.65 2.70 -14.59
N ALA A 76 -7.34 3.60 -15.30
CA ALA A 76 -8.56 3.27 -16.03
C ALA A 76 -8.27 2.29 -17.18
N GLU A 77 -7.17 2.45 -17.92
CA GLU A 77 -6.70 1.51 -18.94
C GLU A 77 -6.43 0.13 -18.34
N VAL A 78 -5.75 0.05 -17.20
CA VAL A 78 -5.54 -1.19 -16.44
C VAL A 78 -6.87 -1.88 -16.18
N LYS A 79 -7.87 -1.15 -15.64
CA LYS A 79 -9.20 -1.67 -15.34
C LYS A 79 -9.86 -2.23 -16.60
N ALA A 80 -9.78 -1.52 -17.72
CA ALA A 80 -10.35 -1.92 -19.00
C ALA A 80 -9.67 -3.17 -19.59
N MET A 81 -8.33 -3.24 -19.56
CA MET A 81 -7.57 -4.39 -20.06
C MET A 81 -7.83 -5.64 -19.24
N ILE A 82 -7.87 -5.53 -17.91
CA ILE A 82 -8.22 -6.68 -17.04
C ILE A 82 -9.69 -7.08 -17.25
N ALA A 83 -10.60 -6.13 -17.47
CA ALA A 83 -11.98 -6.42 -17.83
C ALA A 83 -12.07 -7.21 -19.16
N ALA A 84 -11.18 -6.94 -20.12
CA ALA A 84 -11.05 -7.64 -21.40
C ALA A 84 -10.20 -8.93 -21.35
N ASN A 85 -9.66 -9.32 -20.18
CA ASN A 85 -8.72 -10.44 -20.00
C ASN A 85 -7.40 -10.29 -20.80
N LYS A 86 -6.95 -9.06 -21.05
CA LYS A 86 -5.68 -8.75 -21.74
C LYS A 86 -4.59 -8.41 -20.71
N VAL A 87 -4.05 -9.44 -20.06
CA VAL A 87 -3.15 -9.26 -18.90
C VAL A 87 -1.83 -8.58 -19.30
N ASP A 88 -1.26 -8.90 -20.45
CA ASP A 88 -0.01 -8.31 -20.90
C ASP A 88 -0.15 -6.81 -21.22
N ASP A 89 -1.28 -6.40 -21.80
CA ASP A 89 -1.57 -4.99 -22.06
C ASP A 89 -1.88 -4.23 -20.76
N ALA A 90 -2.56 -4.88 -19.80
CA ALA A 90 -2.73 -4.31 -18.46
C ALA A 90 -1.37 -4.06 -17.78
N ALA A 91 -0.42 -5.00 -17.90
CA ALA A 91 0.93 -4.83 -17.37
C ALA A 91 1.68 -3.66 -18.01
N LYS A 92 1.47 -3.37 -19.31
CA LYS A 92 2.05 -2.18 -19.95
C LYS A 92 1.49 -0.89 -19.36
N ALA A 93 0.16 -0.79 -19.20
CA ALA A 93 -0.47 0.37 -18.60
C ALA A 93 -0.05 0.58 -17.13
N GLU A 94 0.10 -0.50 -16.35
CA GLU A 94 0.60 -0.42 -14.98
C GLU A 94 2.06 0.03 -14.89
N ASN A 95 2.93 -0.42 -15.79
CA ASN A 95 4.30 0.07 -15.81
C ASN A 95 4.37 1.59 -16.07
N GLU A 96 3.55 2.11 -17.00
CA GLU A 96 3.45 3.56 -17.23
C GLU A 96 2.79 4.29 -16.05
N HIS A 97 1.79 3.70 -15.38
CA HIS A 97 1.21 4.23 -14.14
C HIS A 97 2.26 4.38 -13.04
N THR A 98 3.02 3.31 -12.76
CA THR A 98 4.08 3.29 -11.76
C THR A 98 5.19 4.31 -12.11
N HIS A 99 5.57 4.40 -13.38
CA HIS A 99 6.53 5.41 -13.85
C HIS A 99 6.02 6.84 -13.62
N THR A 100 4.76 7.10 -13.96
CA THR A 100 4.12 8.41 -13.82
C THR A 100 4.03 8.82 -12.35
N LEU A 101 3.66 7.92 -11.44
CA LEU A 101 3.66 8.20 -10.00
C LEU A 101 5.07 8.45 -9.44
N ALA A 102 6.10 7.80 -9.99
CA ALA A 102 7.47 8.12 -9.63
C ALA A 102 7.87 9.55 -10.08
N GLU A 103 7.34 10.03 -11.21
CA GLU A 103 7.48 11.43 -11.60
C GLU A 103 6.74 12.38 -10.64
N VAL A 104 5.49 12.07 -10.25
CA VAL A 104 4.74 12.84 -9.24
C VAL A 104 5.57 12.99 -7.95
N LYS A 105 6.11 11.87 -7.44
CA LYS A 105 7.00 11.85 -6.27
C LYS A 105 8.20 12.78 -6.45
N ALA A 106 8.87 12.72 -7.61
CA ALA A 106 10.00 13.59 -7.90
C ALA A 106 9.60 15.08 -7.96
N ARG A 107 8.40 15.40 -8.45
CA ARG A 107 7.86 16.78 -8.49
C ARG A 107 7.52 17.30 -7.11
N ILE A 108 6.86 16.52 -6.25
CA ILE A 108 6.57 16.91 -4.85
C ILE A 108 7.87 17.25 -4.10
N LYS A 109 8.91 16.43 -4.29
CA LYS A 109 10.23 16.68 -3.71
C LYS A 109 10.87 17.98 -4.21
N ALA A 110 10.68 18.29 -5.50
CA ALA A 110 11.23 19.47 -6.15
C ALA A 110 10.43 20.76 -5.89
N LEU A 111 9.15 20.62 -5.52
CA LEU A 111 8.21 21.70 -5.26
C LEU A 111 8.84 22.74 -4.34
N LYS A 112 8.95 23.99 -4.79
CA LYS A 112 9.56 25.08 -4.02
C LYS A 112 8.94 26.38 -4.46
N GLU A 113 8.11 26.93 -3.58
CA GLU A 113 7.48 28.22 -3.85
C GLU A 113 8.22 29.37 -3.17
N ALA A 114 7.91 30.58 -3.64
CA ALA A 114 8.46 31.80 -3.06
C ALA A 114 7.97 32.02 -1.62
N ARG A 115 6.80 31.48 -1.28
CA ARG A 115 6.21 31.51 0.06
C ARG A 115 5.89 30.09 0.51
N GLU A 116 6.08 29.84 1.80
CA GLU A 116 5.83 28.53 2.40
C GLU A 116 4.33 28.23 2.48
N GLU A 117 3.51 29.28 2.56
CA GLU A 117 2.06 29.18 2.50
C GLU A 117 1.57 28.69 1.13
N ASP A 118 2.19 29.17 0.05
CA ASP A 118 1.90 28.72 -1.32
C ASP A 118 2.38 27.25 -1.49
N GLU A 119 3.59 26.92 -1.00
CA GLU A 119 4.12 25.54 -1.01
C GLU A 119 3.24 24.56 -0.21
N LEU A 120 2.63 25.01 0.90
CA LEU A 120 1.68 24.23 1.69
C LEU A 120 0.35 24.03 0.95
N ASP A 121 -0.13 25.06 0.25
CA ASP A 121 -1.37 24.99 -0.54
C ASP A 121 -1.26 23.94 -1.64
N ASP A 122 -0.23 24.05 -2.48
CA ASP A 122 0.06 23.10 -3.56
C ASP A 122 0.25 21.67 -3.02
N THR A 123 0.96 21.52 -1.88
CA THR A 123 1.17 20.20 -1.26
C THR A 123 -0.15 19.57 -0.80
N ALA A 124 -1.07 20.36 -0.24
CA ALA A 124 -2.37 19.87 0.24
C ALA A 124 -3.33 19.56 -0.91
N GLU A 125 -3.27 20.33 -2.01
CA GLU A 125 -4.04 20.04 -3.22
C GLU A 125 -3.62 18.70 -3.83
N ILE A 126 -2.30 18.50 -4.01
CA ILE A 126 -1.72 17.24 -4.49
C ILE A 126 -2.07 16.07 -3.55
N GLU A 127 -2.07 16.27 -2.23
CA GLU A 127 -2.50 15.26 -1.25
C GLU A 127 -3.96 14.86 -1.44
N SER A 128 -4.86 15.82 -1.65
CA SER A 128 -6.27 15.58 -1.95
C SER A 128 -6.46 14.72 -3.21
N GLU A 129 -5.71 15.00 -4.27
CA GLU A 129 -5.75 14.21 -5.50
C GLU A 129 -5.17 12.80 -5.33
N VAL A 130 -4.05 12.66 -4.61
CA VAL A 130 -3.44 11.34 -4.33
C VAL A 130 -4.36 10.46 -3.49
N GLU A 131 -5.08 11.02 -2.52
CA GLU A 131 -6.02 10.27 -1.68
C GLU A 131 -7.26 9.82 -2.48
N LYS A 132 -7.73 10.62 -3.46
CA LYS A 132 -8.77 10.20 -4.43
C LYS A 132 -8.26 9.07 -5.33
N HIS A 133 -7.06 9.23 -5.90
CA HIS A 133 -6.43 8.22 -6.75
C HIS A 133 -6.19 6.90 -6.01
N GLU A 134 -5.79 6.94 -4.73
CA GLU A 134 -5.68 5.75 -3.88
C GLU A 134 -7.03 5.03 -3.75
N SER A 135 -8.13 5.78 -3.60
CA SER A 135 -9.48 5.20 -3.57
C SER A 135 -9.84 4.51 -4.89
N ASP A 136 -9.46 5.09 -6.02
CA ASP A 136 -9.67 4.48 -7.35
C ASP A 136 -8.84 3.19 -7.50
N VAL A 137 -7.59 3.18 -7.00
CA VAL A 137 -6.76 1.96 -6.95
C VAL A 137 -7.42 0.87 -6.10
N GLU A 138 -7.96 1.22 -4.92
CA GLU A 138 -8.68 0.29 -4.06
C GLU A 138 -9.95 -0.28 -4.75
N GLU A 139 -10.69 0.56 -5.49
CA GLU A 139 -11.86 0.13 -6.27
C GLU A 139 -11.45 -0.86 -7.36
N VAL A 140 -10.42 -0.53 -8.14
CA VAL A 140 -9.87 -1.38 -9.20
C VAL A 140 -9.42 -2.72 -8.61
N ASN A 141 -8.66 -2.71 -7.52
CA ASN A 141 -8.19 -3.92 -6.85
C ASN A 141 -9.36 -4.81 -6.37
N SER A 142 -10.41 -4.19 -5.84
CA SER A 142 -11.62 -4.88 -5.38
C SER A 142 -12.40 -5.49 -6.56
N ALA A 143 -12.60 -4.72 -7.64
CA ALA A 143 -13.31 -5.16 -8.83
C ALA A 143 -12.60 -6.35 -9.51
N ILE A 144 -11.27 -6.27 -9.61
CA ILE A 144 -10.42 -7.35 -10.13
C ILE A 144 -10.59 -8.58 -9.24
N SER A 145 -10.37 -8.44 -7.93
CA SER A 145 -10.49 -9.55 -6.95
C SER A 145 -11.83 -10.29 -7.03
N VAL A 146 -12.94 -9.56 -7.17
CA VAL A 146 -14.28 -10.15 -7.33
C VAL A 146 -14.38 -10.91 -8.66
N LYS A 147 -13.96 -10.29 -9.77
CA LYS A 147 -14.02 -10.93 -11.10
C LYS A 147 -13.24 -12.24 -11.13
N LEU A 148 -12.08 -12.30 -10.48
CA LEU A 148 -11.26 -13.51 -10.38
C LEU A 148 -11.95 -14.62 -9.58
N LYS A 149 -12.52 -14.28 -8.42
CA LYS A 149 -13.23 -15.25 -7.57
C LYS A 149 -14.45 -15.86 -8.26
N VAL A 150 -15.13 -15.09 -9.12
CA VAL A 150 -16.35 -15.54 -9.81
C VAL A 150 -16.06 -16.31 -11.10
N ARG A 151 -15.04 -15.93 -11.87
CA ARG A 151 -14.77 -16.53 -13.21
C ARG A 151 -13.70 -17.63 -13.25
N GLY A 152 -12.99 -17.88 -12.14
CA GLY A 152 -12.36 -19.18 -11.84
C GLY A 152 -11.38 -19.78 -12.84
N THR A 153 -10.71 -19.01 -13.71
CA THR A 153 -9.92 -19.56 -14.84
C THR A 153 -8.47 -19.10 -14.92
N LEU A 154 -7.95 -18.36 -13.93
CA LEU A 154 -6.53 -18.01 -13.94
C LEU A 154 -5.67 -19.21 -13.55
N THR A 155 -4.57 -19.41 -14.27
CA THR A 155 -3.52 -20.33 -13.84
C THR A 155 -2.87 -19.81 -12.55
N GLY A 156 -2.21 -20.69 -11.79
CA GLY A 156 -1.49 -20.28 -10.58
C GLY A 156 -0.46 -19.18 -10.86
N GLU A 157 0.19 -19.23 -12.03
CA GLU A 157 1.13 -18.20 -12.47
C GLU A 157 0.44 -16.87 -12.79
N GLN A 158 -0.68 -16.88 -13.52
CA GLN A 158 -1.44 -15.65 -13.81
C GLN A 158 -1.97 -15.00 -12.53
N ARG A 159 -2.39 -15.81 -11.55
CA ARG A 159 -2.80 -15.33 -10.24
C ARG A 159 -1.64 -14.65 -9.51
N ALA A 160 -0.47 -15.29 -9.44
CA ALA A 160 0.70 -14.71 -8.80
C ALA A 160 1.17 -13.42 -9.47
N ARG A 161 1.18 -13.36 -10.81
CA ARG A 161 1.49 -12.13 -11.56
C ARG A 161 0.49 -11.02 -11.26
N LEU A 162 -0.80 -11.36 -11.18
CA LEU A 162 -1.84 -10.39 -10.87
C LEU A 162 -1.79 -9.91 -9.42
N ASP A 163 -1.50 -10.78 -8.46
CA ASP A 163 -1.32 -10.37 -7.06
C ASP A 163 -0.14 -9.39 -6.95
N ALA A 164 1.00 -9.70 -7.57
CA ALA A 164 2.16 -8.79 -7.63
C ALA A 164 1.84 -7.44 -8.31
N PHE A 165 0.97 -7.48 -9.33
CA PHE A 165 0.49 -6.30 -10.03
C PHE A 165 -0.38 -5.41 -9.13
N LEU A 166 -1.34 -5.98 -8.37
CA LEU A 166 -2.18 -5.22 -7.43
C LEU A 166 -1.34 -4.62 -6.29
N ASP A 167 -0.34 -5.37 -5.82
CA ASP A 167 0.62 -4.89 -4.82
C ASP A 167 1.44 -3.71 -5.38
N SER A 168 1.87 -3.77 -6.64
CA SER A 168 2.60 -2.68 -7.31
C SER A 168 1.80 -1.37 -7.34
N LEU A 169 0.53 -1.42 -7.77
CA LEU A 169 -0.36 -0.25 -7.78
C LEU A 169 -0.53 0.38 -6.39
N THR A 170 -0.65 -0.46 -5.37
CA THR A 170 -0.81 -0.01 -3.97
C THR A 170 0.49 0.62 -3.46
N ASN A 171 1.62 -0.02 -3.73
CA ASN A 171 2.93 0.44 -3.26
C ASN A 171 3.37 1.74 -3.93
N SER A 172 3.12 1.91 -5.24
CA SER A 172 3.48 3.14 -5.96
C SER A 172 2.75 4.37 -5.41
N THR A 173 1.47 4.21 -5.04
CA THR A 173 0.68 5.26 -4.39
C THR A 173 1.16 5.57 -2.96
N ALA A 174 1.47 4.54 -2.18
CA ALA A 174 2.03 4.70 -0.83
C ALA A 174 3.37 5.47 -0.84
N ASP A 175 4.20 5.24 -1.85
CA ASP A 175 5.48 5.93 -2.05
C ASP A 175 5.32 7.44 -2.25
N VAL A 176 4.27 7.86 -2.98
CA VAL A 176 3.91 9.27 -3.16
C VAL A 176 3.44 9.88 -1.84
N ARG A 177 2.58 9.18 -1.08
CA ARG A 177 2.11 9.63 0.24
C ARG A 177 3.25 9.83 1.24
N ILE A 178 4.25 8.96 1.21
CA ILE A 178 5.45 9.10 2.06
C ILE A 178 6.18 10.39 1.73
N GLU A 179 6.36 10.74 0.44
CA GLU A 179 7.02 11.97 0.05
C GLU A 179 6.19 13.21 0.43
N ILE A 180 4.86 13.17 0.29
CA ILE A 180 3.96 14.24 0.78
C ILE A 180 4.15 14.46 2.29
N ARG A 181 4.20 13.38 3.08
CA ARG A 181 4.44 13.50 4.52
C ARG A 181 5.79 14.14 4.82
N GLN A 182 6.86 13.69 4.15
CA GLN A 182 8.19 14.28 4.31
C GLN A 182 8.19 15.77 3.94
N LYS A 183 7.43 16.15 2.92
CA LYS A 183 7.27 17.54 2.48
C LYS A 183 6.57 18.39 3.53
N LYS A 184 5.47 17.88 4.10
CA LYS A 184 4.72 18.51 5.20
C LYS A 184 5.57 18.66 6.47
N ASP A 185 6.35 17.64 6.83
CA ASP A 185 7.29 17.70 7.96
C ASP A 185 8.36 18.78 7.73
N ALA A 186 8.88 18.89 6.50
CA ALA A 186 9.83 19.94 6.15
C ALA A 186 9.20 21.34 6.22
N LEU A 187 7.94 21.50 5.79
CA LEU A 187 7.20 22.76 5.91
C LEU A 187 6.93 23.13 7.38
N ARG A 188 6.51 22.16 8.19
CA ARG A 188 6.35 22.32 9.65
C ARG A 188 7.61 22.87 10.29
N ALA A 189 8.77 22.26 10.00
CA ALA A 189 10.06 22.74 10.50
C ALA A 189 10.41 24.17 10.04
N LYS A 190 10.00 24.58 8.82
CA LYS A 190 10.18 25.97 8.36
C LYS A 190 9.28 26.95 9.13
N PHE A 191 8.02 26.59 9.38
CA PHE A 191 7.11 27.42 10.18
C PHE A 191 7.56 27.54 11.64
N GLU A 192 8.02 26.45 12.26
CA GLU A 192 8.63 26.46 13.59
C GLU A 192 9.84 27.41 13.64
N ALA A 193 10.70 27.39 12.61
CA ALA A 193 11.85 28.29 12.51
C ALA A 193 11.45 29.78 12.36
N ARG A 194 10.23 30.09 11.94
CA ARG A 194 9.65 31.45 11.93
C ARG A 194 9.02 31.85 13.27
N GLY A 195 8.98 30.93 14.24
CA GLY A 195 8.49 31.16 15.59
C GLY A 195 6.99 30.90 15.78
N LEU A 196 6.35 30.17 14.85
CA LEU A 196 5.00 29.66 15.06
C LEU A 196 5.07 28.47 16.04
N ASP A 197 4.07 28.35 16.90
CA ASP A 197 3.91 27.18 17.76
C ASP A 197 3.17 26.02 17.08
N ASP A 198 3.17 24.86 17.72
CA ASP A 198 2.56 23.64 17.17
C ASP A 198 1.06 23.80 16.89
N ASP A 199 0.34 24.58 17.69
CA ASP A 199 -1.11 24.76 17.54
C ASP A 199 -1.41 25.66 16.35
N GLU A 200 -0.68 26.78 16.19
CA GLU A 200 -0.77 27.67 15.03
C GLU A 200 -0.41 26.95 13.72
N ILE A 201 0.60 26.08 13.75
CA ILE A 201 0.98 25.28 12.57
C ILE A 201 -0.12 24.29 12.24
N ASN A 202 -0.62 23.53 13.22
CA ASN A 202 -1.69 22.57 12.99
C ASN A 202 -2.96 23.26 12.46
N GLU A 203 -3.30 24.45 12.97
CA GLU A 203 -4.42 25.26 12.45
C GLU A 203 -4.23 25.61 10.97
N LYS A 204 -3.03 26.06 10.57
CA LYS A 204 -2.71 26.36 9.16
C LYS A 204 -2.83 25.16 8.24
N PHE A 205 -2.31 24.01 8.67
CA PHE A 205 -2.42 22.76 7.92
C PHE A 205 -3.89 22.36 7.77
N ASN A 206 -4.65 22.35 8.87
CA ASN A 206 -6.06 22.00 8.85
C ASN A 206 -6.90 22.93 7.97
N GLU A 207 -6.67 24.24 8.04
CA GLU A 207 -7.36 25.23 7.19
C GLU A 207 -7.06 24.98 5.71
N THR A 208 -5.80 24.72 5.39
CA THR A 208 -5.36 24.50 4.00
C THR A 208 -5.90 23.19 3.43
N GLU A 209 -5.82 22.10 4.19
CA GLU A 209 -6.43 20.80 3.84
C GLU A 209 -7.96 20.91 3.68
N GLY A 210 -8.62 21.71 4.52
CA GLY A 210 -10.05 21.99 4.43
C GLY A 210 -10.45 22.76 3.17
N ARG A 211 -9.61 23.69 2.69
CA ARG A 211 -9.87 24.40 1.42
C ARG A 211 -9.89 23.45 0.22
N HIS A 212 -9.10 22.38 0.27
CA HIS A 212 -8.99 21.36 -0.80
C HIS A 212 -9.94 20.17 -0.63
N GLY A 213 -10.86 20.25 0.34
CA GLY A 213 -11.87 19.22 0.61
C GLY A 213 -11.29 17.90 1.15
N LEU A 214 -10.04 17.91 1.63
CA LEU A 214 -9.36 16.69 2.09
C LEU A 214 -10.03 16.14 3.35
N HIS A 215 -10.48 17.00 4.27
CA HIS A 215 -11.16 16.58 5.50
C HIS A 215 -12.48 15.88 5.21
N GLU A 216 -13.30 16.45 4.33
CA GLU A 216 -14.58 15.88 3.91
C GLU A 216 -14.37 14.54 3.20
N PHE A 217 -13.36 14.46 2.33
CA PHE A 217 -13.00 13.23 1.65
C PHE A 217 -12.56 12.13 2.63
N LEU A 218 -11.61 12.43 3.53
CA LEU A 218 -11.13 11.48 4.52
C LEU A 218 -12.23 11.07 5.51
N GLN A 219 -13.12 11.98 5.88
CA GLN A 219 -14.28 11.67 6.71
C GLN A 219 -15.25 10.73 6.00
N ALA A 220 -15.51 10.96 4.72
CA ALA A 220 -16.33 10.07 3.89
C ALA A 220 -15.68 8.67 3.77
N LYS A 221 -14.39 8.60 3.46
CA LYS A 221 -13.62 7.34 3.37
C LYS A 221 -13.61 6.57 4.70
N ALA A 222 -13.45 7.26 5.82
CA ALA A 222 -13.55 6.66 7.16
C ALA A 222 -14.97 6.14 7.44
N SER A 223 -16.00 6.89 7.08
CA SER A 223 -17.41 6.50 7.26
C SER A 223 -17.76 5.26 6.44
N GLU A 224 -17.35 5.23 5.16
CA GLU A 224 -17.52 4.07 4.29
C GLU A 224 -16.84 2.83 4.89
N ARG A 225 -15.59 2.98 5.37
CA ARG A 225 -14.85 1.86 6.00
C ARG A 225 -15.54 1.35 7.26
N ILE A 226 -16.14 2.24 8.07
CA ILE A 226 -16.95 1.86 9.23
C ILE A 226 -18.17 1.03 8.80
N GLU A 227 -18.88 1.42 7.74
CA GLU A 227 -20.03 0.67 7.22
C GLU A 227 -19.62 -0.71 6.68
N MET A 228 -18.49 -0.80 5.99
CA MET A 228 -17.92 -2.08 5.55
C MET A 228 -17.60 -2.98 6.75
N ALA A 229 -17.00 -2.43 7.81
CA ALA A 229 -16.69 -3.16 9.04
C ALA A 229 -17.97 -3.63 9.75
N ARG A 230 -19.00 -2.80 9.85
CA ARG A 230 -20.33 -3.17 10.39
C ARG A 230 -20.94 -4.34 9.64
N THR A 231 -20.92 -4.28 8.31
CA THR A 231 -21.44 -5.34 7.44
C THR A 231 -20.69 -6.66 7.68
N ALA A 232 -19.36 -6.63 7.66
CA ALA A 232 -18.54 -7.81 7.90
C ALA A 232 -18.74 -8.42 9.31
N ILE A 233 -18.93 -7.59 10.34
CA ILE A 233 -19.25 -8.05 11.69
C ILE A 233 -20.63 -8.73 11.72
N ALA A 234 -21.63 -8.17 11.01
CA ALA A 234 -22.95 -8.77 10.91
C ALA A 234 -22.90 -10.14 10.21
N ASP A 235 -22.18 -10.25 9.10
CA ASP A 235 -22.00 -11.50 8.37
C ASP A 235 -21.31 -12.56 9.25
N ALA A 236 -20.26 -12.18 9.98
CA ALA A 236 -19.58 -13.06 10.92
C ALA A 236 -20.51 -13.53 12.06
N LYS A 237 -21.37 -12.65 12.59
CA LYS A 237 -22.39 -13.04 13.59
C LYS A 237 -23.40 -14.03 13.02
N THR A 238 -23.89 -13.81 11.81
CA THR A 238 -24.78 -14.77 11.13
C THR A 238 -24.10 -16.13 10.96
N ALA A 239 -22.82 -16.16 10.56
CA ALA A 239 -22.05 -17.40 10.49
C ALA A 239 -21.92 -18.10 11.87
N ALA A 240 -21.74 -17.33 12.95
CA ALA A 240 -21.70 -17.87 14.31
C ALA A 240 -23.05 -18.47 14.74
N GLU A 241 -24.16 -17.83 14.42
CA GLU A 241 -25.51 -18.32 14.69
C GLU A 241 -25.80 -19.64 13.97
N VAL A 242 -25.43 -19.73 12.68
CA VAL A 242 -25.56 -20.96 11.88
C VAL A 242 -24.76 -22.10 12.52
N LEU A 243 -23.48 -21.87 12.84
CA LEU A 243 -22.63 -22.89 13.46
C LEU A 243 -23.14 -23.30 14.86
N SER A 244 -23.66 -22.35 15.64
CA SER A 244 -24.26 -22.61 16.95
C SER A 244 -25.50 -23.51 16.83
N ALA A 245 -26.36 -23.24 15.83
CA ALA A 245 -27.53 -24.08 15.55
C ALA A 245 -27.14 -25.51 15.14
N GLU A 246 -26.10 -25.67 14.31
CA GLU A 246 -25.55 -26.99 13.94
C GLU A 246 -25.05 -27.78 15.15
N ILE A 247 -24.34 -27.11 16.07
CA ILE A 247 -23.88 -27.70 17.33
C ILE A 247 -25.07 -28.14 18.20
N GLY A 248 -26.12 -27.31 18.29
CA GLY A 248 -27.35 -27.61 19.04
C GLY A 248 -28.16 -28.78 18.50
N GLY A 249 -28.03 -29.09 17.21
CA GLY A 249 -28.72 -30.22 16.54
C GLY A 249 -28.18 -31.61 16.87
N GLY A 250 -27.24 -31.75 17.81
CA GLY A 250 -26.67 -33.04 18.22
C GLY A 250 -25.42 -33.47 17.44
N ASN A 251 -24.95 -32.67 16.48
CA ASN A 251 -23.73 -32.90 15.70
C ASN A 251 -22.50 -32.15 16.26
N ALA A 252 -22.51 -31.81 17.55
CA ALA A 252 -21.44 -31.08 18.20
C ALA A 252 -20.13 -31.89 18.21
N THR A 253 -19.13 -31.44 17.45
CA THR A 253 -17.75 -31.91 17.60
C THR A 253 -16.95 -30.93 18.46
N ASN A 254 -15.92 -31.42 19.16
CA ASN A 254 -14.98 -30.55 19.88
C ASN A 254 -14.27 -29.54 18.95
N ALA A 255 -14.17 -29.85 17.65
CA ALA A 255 -13.63 -28.93 16.66
C ALA A 255 -14.61 -27.78 16.36
N SER A 256 -15.90 -28.09 16.14
CA SER A 256 -16.94 -27.07 15.90
C SER A 256 -17.11 -26.12 17.10
N VAL A 257 -17.10 -26.64 18.32
CA VAL A 257 -17.19 -25.80 19.54
C VAL A 257 -15.98 -24.87 19.67
N ARG A 258 -14.76 -25.35 19.39
CA ARG A 258 -13.55 -24.52 19.38
C ARG A 258 -13.61 -23.43 18.32
N ARG A 259 -14.04 -23.76 17.10
CA ARG A 259 -14.25 -22.78 16.02
C ARG A 259 -15.27 -21.70 16.41
N LEU A 260 -16.40 -22.09 16.98
CA LEU A 260 -17.41 -21.14 17.45
C LEU A 260 -16.83 -20.17 18.49
N ASN A 261 -16.15 -20.68 19.51
CA ASN A 261 -15.56 -19.84 20.56
C ASN A 261 -14.48 -18.90 20.02
N ALA A 262 -13.61 -19.38 19.12
CA ALA A 262 -12.59 -18.56 18.48
C ALA A 262 -13.22 -17.45 17.60
N GLY A 263 -14.25 -17.79 16.82
CA GLY A 263 -14.98 -16.82 16.01
C GLY A 263 -15.68 -15.75 16.84
N LEU A 264 -16.34 -16.13 17.94
CA LEU A 264 -16.99 -15.19 18.86
C LEU A 264 -15.99 -14.21 19.50
N HIS A 265 -14.81 -14.70 19.90
CA HIS A 265 -13.75 -13.84 20.43
C HIS A 265 -13.25 -12.81 19.40
N LEU A 266 -13.08 -13.23 18.14
CA LEU A 266 -12.71 -12.32 17.06
C LEU A 266 -13.81 -11.28 16.79
N ILE A 267 -15.09 -11.68 16.82
CA ILE A 267 -16.23 -10.74 16.68
C ILE A 267 -16.19 -9.67 17.78
N GLU A 268 -15.99 -10.06 19.05
CA GLU A 268 -15.89 -9.13 20.18
C GLU A 268 -14.76 -8.11 19.98
N ARG A 269 -13.58 -8.59 19.53
CA ARG A 269 -12.44 -7.70 19.22
C ARG A 269 -12.74 -6.76 18.06
N ALA A 270 -13.41 -7.24 17.01
CA ALA A 270 -13.83 -6.39 15.89
C ALA A 270 -14.81 -5.30 16.33
N GLU A 271 -15.78 -5.63 17.19
CA GLU A 271 -16.73 -4.66 17.76
C GLU A 271 -16.03 -3.59 18.61
N PHE A 272 -15.02 -3.99 19.40
CA PHE A 272 -14.20 -3.04 20.15
C PHE A 272 -13.53 -2.02 19.21
N HIS A 273 -12.85 -2.50 18.17
CA HIS A 273 -12.19 -1.61 17.18
C HIS A 273 -13.20 -0.73 16.43
N LEU A 274 -14.37 -1.27 16.08
CA LEU A 274 -15.45 -0.51 15.45
C LEU A 274 -15.92 0.66 16.34
N ASN A 275 -16.16 0.40 17.63
CA ASN A 275 -16.57 1.44 18.58
C ASN A 275 -15.50 2.53 18.77
N VAL A 276 -14.22 2.14 18.84
CA VAL A 276 -13.10 3.11 18.88
C VAL A 276 -13.08 3.96 17.61
N SER A 277 -13.34 3.34 16.44
CA SER A 277 -13.42 4.05 15.16
C SER A 277 -14.55 5.07 15.13
N GLU A 278 -15.76 4.68 15.54
CA GLU A 278 -16.93 5.56 15.57
C GLU A 278 -16.70 6.76 16.49
N THR A 279 -16.15 6.52 17.68
CA THR A 279 -15.77 7.59 18.62
C THR A 279 -14.74 8.53 17.98
N ALA A 280 -13.68 7.98 17.39
CA ALA A 280 -12.64 8.78 16.72
C ALA A 280 -13.22 9.64 15.58
N LEU A 281 -14.17 9.12 14.81
CA LEU A 281 -14.82 9.89 13.74
C LEU A 281 -15.64 11.06 14.31
N THR A 282 -16.36 10.86 15.42
CA THR A 282 -17.09 11.95 16.10
C THR A 282 -16.18 13.02 16.70
N GLU A 283 -14.94 12.66 17.01
CA GLU A 283 -13.89 13.55 17.50
C GLU A 283 -13.08 14.20 16.36
N ASN A 284 -13.49 14.04 15.10
CA ASN A 284 -12.76 14.46 13.90
C ASN A 284 -11.33 13.89 13.78
N GLN A 285 -11.05 12.75 14.42
CA GLN A 285 -9.79 12.02 14.29
C GLN A 285 -9.90 11.02 13.11
N THR A 286 -10.09 11.53 11.89
CA THR A 286 -10.39 10.74 10.67
C THR A 286 -9.37 9.63 10.41
N GLY A 287 -8.07 9.91 10.54
CA GLY A 287 -7.02 8.90 10.34
C GLY A 287 -7.08 7.75 11.36
N LYS A 288 -7.37 8.05 12.62
CA LYS A 288 -7.55 7.03 13.66
C LYS A 288 -8.84 6.23 13.43
N ALA A 289 -9.92 6.90 13.04
CA ALA A 289 -11.17 6.24 12.67
C ALA A 289 -10.93 5.23 11.53
N PHE A 290 -10.38 5.69 10.40
CA PHE A 290 -10.08 4.82 9.26
C PHE A 290 -9.20 3.60 9.64
N GLY A 291 -8.14 3.82 10.41
CA GLY A 291 -7.25 2.74 10.85
C GLY A 291 -7.95 1.70 11.75
N GLN A 292 -8.79 2.14 12.69
CA GLN A 292 -9.53 1.26 13.59
C GLN A 292 -10.66 0.52 12.85
N ALA A 293 -11.37 1.18 11.92
CA ALA A 293 -12.36 0.54 11.07
C ALA A 293 -11.74 -0.53 10.17
N THR A 294 -10.56 -0.26 9.61
CA THR A 294 -9.82 -1.23 8.79
C THR A 294 -9.43 -2.46 9.61
N ALA A 295 -8.91 -2.27 10.82
CA ALA A 295 -8.62 -3.37 11.75
C ALA A 295 -9.88 -4.19 12.06
N ALA A 296 -10.99 -3.53 12.41
CA ALA A 296 -12.27 -4.18 12.68
C ALA A 296 -12.75 -5.03 11.48
N LEU A 297 -12.67 -4.49 10.27
CA LEU A 297 -13.04 -5.18 9.03
C LEU A 297 -12.22 -6.47 8.81
N HIS A 298 -10.89 -6.41 8.97
CA HIS A 298 -10.03 -7.58 8.80
C HIS A 298 -10.30 -8.66 9.86
N ILE A 299 -10.44 -8.25 11.13
CA ILE A 299 -10.75 -9.17 12.23
C ILE A 299 -12.10 -9.85 12.01
N ALA A 300 -13.12 -9.10 11.56
CA ALA A 300 -14.45 -9.64 11.27
C ALA A 300 -14.44 -10.66 10.12
N ARG A 301 -13.73 -10.36 9.02
CA ARG A 301 -13.54 -11.32 7.91
C ARG A 301 -12.81 -12.58 8.34
N ASN A 302 -11.82 -12.46 9.23
CA ASN A 302 -11.15 -13.63 9.81
C ASN A 302 -12.08 -14.44 10.69
N ALA A 303 -12.93 -13.79 11.49
CA ALA A 303 -13.97 -14.47 12.29
C ALA A 303 -14.91 -15.28 11.38
N GLU A 304 -15.41 -14.68 10.30
CA GLU A 304 -16.27 -15.36 9.32
C GLU A 304 -15.58 -16.60 8.71
N ARG A 305 -14.30 -16.49 8.32
CA ARG A 305 -13.51 -17.62 7.78
C ARG A 305 -13.36 -18.76 8.80
N VAL A 306 -13.07 -18.43 10.06
CA VAL A 306 -12.97 -19.40 11.17
C VAL A 306 -14.29 -20.15 11.33
N LEU A 307 -15.40 -19.40 11.37
CA LEU A 307 -16.74 -19.93 11.61
C LEU A 307 -17.22 -20.82 10.45
N THR A 308 -16.99 -20.39 9.21
CA THR A 308 -17.36 -21.15 8.00
C THR A 308 -16.44 -22.34 7.72
N GLY A 309 -15.29 -22.45 8.40
CA GLY A 309 -14.33 -23.54 8.18
C GLY A 309 -13.53 -23.42 6.88
N ARG A 310 -13.53 -22.26 6.23
CA ARG A 310 -12.81 -21.99 4.96
C ARG A 310 -11.30 -21.79 5.14
N LEU A 311 -10.78 -21.86 6.35
CA LEU A 311 -9.35 -21.70 6.66
C LEU A 311 -8.41 -22.73 5.99
N GLY A 312 -8.94 -23.83 5.44
CA GLY A 312 -8.12 -24.91 4.88
C GLY A 312 -7.85 -24.85 3.37
N GLU A 313 -8.57 -24.03 2.60
CA GLU A 313 -8.46 -24.03 1.12
C GLU A 313 -7.66 -22.84 0.56
N ASP A 314 -7.47 -21.78 1.34
CA ASP A 314 -6.74 -20.58 0.92
C ASP A 314 -5.33 -20.58 1.53
N LYS A 315 -4.46 -21.48 1.05
CA LYS A 315 -3.03 -21.57 1.45
C LYS A 315 -2.17 -20.36 1.07
N GLY A 316 -2.78 -19.23 0.68
CA GLY A 316 -2.09 -18.08 0.09
C GLY A 316 -2.02 -16.83 0.97
N VAL A 317 -2.79 -16.73 2.05
CA VAL A 317 -2.64 -15.64 3.01
C VAL A 317 -1.77 -16.19 4.12
N GLY A 318 -0.51 -15.77 4.14
CA GLY A 318 0.48 -16.18 5.13
C GLY A 318 -0.17 -16.24 6.50
N GLU A 319 0.04 -17.37 7.18
CA GLU A 319 -0.10 -17.46 8.63
C GLU A 319 0.69 -16.27 9.20
N ALA A 320 -0.01 -15.16 9.46
CA ALA A 320 0.43 -14.28 10.50
C ALA A 320 0.41 -15.18 11.73
N ASP A 321 1.59 -15.46 12.25
CA ASP A 321 1.86 -16.09 13.54
C ASP A 321 1.17 -15.29 14.66
N ASP A 322 -0.15 -15.24 14.64
CA ASP A 322 -1.05 -14.88 15.73
C ASP A 322 -1.45 -16.19 16.45
N GLU A 323 -0.51 -17.13 16.59
CA GLU A 323 -0.39 -17.76 17.89
C GLU A 323 0.02 -16.67 18.87
N GLU A 324 -0.96 -15.86 19.32
CA GLU A 324 -0.98 -15.36 20.69
C GLU A 324 -1.04 -16.61 21.59
N GLU A 325 0.07 -17.35 21.65
CA GLU A 325 0.52 -17.88 22.92
C GLU A 325 0.32 -16.74 23.91
N ARG A 326 -0.33 -17.04 25.04
CA ARG A 326 -0.47 -16.10 26.15
C ARG A 326 0.93 -15.87 26.71
N HIS A 327 1.77 -15.18 25.96
CA HIS A 327 3.11 -14.84 26.36
C HIS A 327 2.93 -13.89 27.53
N GLU A 328 3.34 -14.37 28.68
CA GLU A 328 3.52 -13.56 29.85
C GLU A 328 4.31 -12.32 29.47
N LYS A 329 3.67 -11.15 29.54
CA LYS A 329 4.31 -9.89 29.14
C LYS A 329 4.99 -9.30 30.36
N VAL A 330 6.30 -9.51 30.44
CA VAL A 330 7.16 -8.91 31.44
C VAL A 330 7.92 -7.75 30.80
N GLU A 331 7.75 -6.54 31.34
CA GLU A 331 8.49 -5.35 30.93
C GLU A 331 9.29 -4.83 32.13
N ILE A 332 10.62 -4.83 32.02
CA ILE A 332 11.52 -4.29 33.04
C ILE A 332 12.18 -3.03 32.51
N LYS A 333 11.95 -1.89 33.17
CA LYS A 333 12.58 -0.60 32.87
C LYS A 333 13.59 -0.26 33.94
N ILE A 334 14.84 -0.05 33.54
CA ILE A 334 15.92 0.40 34.42
C ILE A 334 16.36 1.79 33.95
N ASN A 335 16.29 2.77 34.83
CA ASN A 335 16.84 4.10 34.58
C ASN A 335 17.84 4.47 35.67
N SER A 336 19.11 4.65 35.31
CA SER A 336 20.19 4.97 36.24
C SER A 336 20.59 6.45 36.12
N GLU A 337 20.56 7.16 37.24
CA GLU A 337 21.01 8.55 37.36
C GLU A 337 22.07 8.63 38.47
N GLY A 338 23.34 8.79 38.08
CA GLY A 338 24.46 8.79 39.02
C GLY A 338 24.65 7.42 39.71
N ASN A 339 24.61 7.40 41.05
CA ASN A 339 24.74 6.17 41.86
C ASN A 339 23.37 5.58 42.25
N GLN A 340 22.27 6.11 41.70
CA GLN A 340 20.92 5.63 41.94
C GLN A 340 20.32 5.02 40.68
N THR A 341 19.59 3.94 40.84
CA THR A 341 18.88 3.25 39.77
C THR A 341 17.42 3.11 40.13
N ARG A 342 16.52 3.66 39.31
CA ARG A 342 15.08 3.45 39.40
C ARG A 342 14.70 2.27 38.52
N VAL A 343 14.05 1.28 39.12
CA VAL A 343 13.59 0.07 38.46
C VAL A 343 12.06 0.06 38.47
N GLY A 344 11.45 -0.11 37.30
CA GLY A 344 10.02 -0.33 37.13
C GLY A 344 9.77 -1.66 36.45
N VAL A 345 9.10 -2.58 37.14
CA VAL A 345 8.74 -3.91 36.63
C VAL A 345 7.24 -3.95 36.43
N ARG A 346 6.80 -4.37 35.25
CA ARG A 346 5.40 -4.60 34.90
C ARG A 346 5.23 -6.04 34.45
N ILE A 347 4.40 -6.80 35.16
CA ILE A 347 4.13 -8.21 34.89
C ILE A 347 2.64 -8.33 34.55
N GLU A 348 2.32 -8.91 33.40
CA GLU A 348 0.95 -9.23 32.99
C GLU A 348 0.83 -10.74 32.76
N ARG A 349 0.23 -11.44 33.73
CA ARG A 349 0.04 -12.90 33.74
C ARG A 349 -1.42 -13.22 34.04
N ASP A 350 -2.06 -14.03 33.19
CA ASP A 350 -3.45 -14.49 33.37
C ASP A 350 -4.48 -13.36 33.63
N GLY A 351 -4.32 -12.22 32.97
CA GLY A 351 -5.19 -11.05 33.13
C GLY A 351 -4.97 -10.25 34.42
N THR A 352 -3.99 -10.64 35.25
CA THR A 352 -3.56 -9.87 36.42
C THR A 352 -2.37 -9.00 36.06
N ARG A 353 -2.44 -7.70 36.40
CA ARG A 353 -1.37 -6.73 36.18
C ARG A 353 -0.70 -6.37 37.50
N GLU A 354 0.57 -6.74 37.65
CA GLU A 354 1.41 -6.34 38.77
C GLU A 354 2.38 -5.24 38.30
N ARG A 355 2.48 -4.14 39.05
CA ARG A 355 3.45 -3.06 38.80
C ARG A 355 4.23 -2.80 40.07
N VAL A 356 5.54 -3.00 40.01
CA VAL A 356 6.46 -2.81 41.12
C VAL A 356 7.49 -1.77 40.72
N GLU A 357 7.58 -0.67 41.49
CA GLU A 357 8.57 0.38 41.27
C GLU A 357 9.39 0.58 42.53
N PHE A 358 10.72 0.62 42.39
CA PHE A 358 11.62 0.88 43.49
C PHE A 358 12.93 1.54 43.03
N THR A 359 13.64 2.15 43.99
CA THR A 359 14.92 2.81 43.75
C THR A 359 16.02 2.09 44.52
N LEU A 360 17.16 1.88 43.88
CA LEU A 360 18.36 1.26 44.44
C LEU A 360 19.51 2.26 44.46
N ASN A 361 20.33 2.25 45.52
CA ASN A 361 21.56 3.05 45.61
C ASN A 361 22.77 2.30 45.04
N THR A 362 22.60 1.69 43.87
CA THR A 362 23.66 0.95 43.18
C THR A 362 23.41 0.98 41.67
N THR A 363 24.48 0.87 40.90
CA THR A 363 24.48 0.65 39.45
C THR A 363 25.01 -0.75 39.09
N ASP A 364 25.34 -1.57 40.09
CA ASP A 364 25.82 -2.94 39.90
C ASP A 364 24.69 -3.85 39.43
N CYS A 365 24.83 -4.40 38.22
CA CYS A 365 23.83 -5.24 37.55
C CYS A 365 23.48 -6.49 38.36
N ALA A 366 24.47 -7.13 38.99
CA ALA A 366 24.23 -8.33 39.79
C ALA A 366 23.32 -8.02 41.00
N THR A 367 23.60 -6.89 41.67
CA THR A 367 22.76 -6.41 42.76
C THR A 367 21.36 -6.00 42.28
N ILE A 368 21.24 -5.34 41.11
CA ILE A 368 19.93 -4.96 40.54
C ILE A 368 19.10 -6.21 40.19
N LYS A 369 19.70 -7.22 39.55
CA LYS A 369 19.05 -8.51 39.24
C LYS A 369 18.54 -9.20 40.51
N GLN A 370 19.39 -9.27 41.55
CA GLN A 370 19.02 -9.86 42.84
C GLN A 370 17.86 -9.13 43.52
N GLU A 371 17.82 -7.80 43.45
CA GLU A 371 16.74 -7.00 44.04
C GLU A 371 15.41 -7.11 43.25
N ILE A 372 15.46 -7.34 41.94
CA ILE A 372 14.25 -7.62 41.14
C ILE A 372 13.68 -8.99 41.50
N ASP A 373 14.51 -10.03 41.53
CA ASP A 373 14.13 -11.39 41.94
C ASP A 373 13.53 -11.39 43.37
N ALA A 374 14.16 -10.67 44.32
CA ALA A 374 13.67 -10.62 45.70
C ALA A 374 12.35 -9.85 45.91
N ARG A 375 11.98 -8.94 45.00
CA ARG A 375 10.84 -8.03 45.18
C ARG A 375 9.68 -8.29 44.22
N THR A 376 9.86 -9.18 43.26
CA THR A 376 8.84 -9.52 42.26
C THR A 376 8.55 -11.02 42.29
N SER A 377 7.55 -11.45 41.52
CA SER A 377 7.21 -12.86 41.36
C SER A 377 8.05 -13.56 40.27
N LEU A 378 9.06 -12.87 39.71
CA LEU A 378 9.98 -13.40 38.69
C LEU A 378 11.10 -14.20 39.33
N THR A 379 11.50 -15.29 38.68
CA THR A 379 12.68 -16.07 39.02
C THR A 379 13.96 -15.43 38.49
N ALA A 380 15.11 -15.75 39.09
CA ALA A 380 16.41 -15.29 38.62
C ALA A 380 16.68 -15.57 37.13
N GLU A 381 16.22 -16.71 36.60
CA GLU A 381 16.35 -17.06 35.16
C GLU A 381 15.45 -16.18 34.27
N GLU A 382 14.22 -15.88 34.70
CA GLU A 382 13.32 -14.95 34.00
C GLU A 382 13.91 -13.54 34.02
N VAL A 383 14.39 -13.06 35.18
CA VAL A 383 15.03 -11.75 35.30
C VAL A 383 16.26 -11.64 34.39
N GLU A 384 17.07 -12.71 34.30
CA GLU A 384 18.23 -12.76 33.39
C GLU A 384 17.80 -12.79 31.92
N THR A 385 16.72 -13.47 31.59
CA THR A 385 16.18 -13.53 30.22
C THR A 385 15.65 -12.16 29.78
N PHE A 386 14.89 -11.47 30.64
CA PHE A 386 14.28 -10.18 30.31
C PHE A 386 15.25 -8.99 30.35
N LEU A 387 16.25 -9.03 31.24
CA LEU A 387 17.32 -8.00 31.27
C LEU A 387 18.46 -8.31 30.30
N GLY A 388 18.52 -9.53 29.78
CA GLY A 388 19.67 -10.07 29.06
C GLY A 388 20.91 -10.22 29.96
N THR A 389 22.02 -10.64 29.35
CA THR A 389 23.34 -10.64 29.98
C THR A 389 23.87 -9.23 30.26
N ASP A 390 23.22 -8.19 29.70
CA ASP A 390 23.81 -6.89 29.49
C ASP A 390 22.98 -5.79 30.19
N CYS A 391 23.12 -5.60 31.52
CA CYS A 391 22.86 -4.28 32.10
C CYS A 391 24.03 -3.34 31.75
N GLU A 392 24.28 -3.14 30.45
CA GLU A 392 25.30 -2.18 30.03
C GLU A 392 24.83 -0.77 30.35
N THR A 393 25.74 0.05 30.86
CA THR A 393 25.50 1.48 31.05
C THR A 393 25.10 2.10 29.70
N GLN A 394 24.35 3.21 29.71
CA GLN A 394 24.00 3.95 28.48
C GLN A 394 25.23 4.27 27.60
N GLU A 395 26.42 4.42 28.20
CA GLU A 395 27.68 4.57 27.47
C GLU A 395 28.10 3.31 26.71
N GLY A 396 27.91 2.12 27.26
CA GLY A 396 28.18 0.84 26.57
C GLY A 396 27.28 0.63 25.36
N VAL A 397 25.98 0.90 25.51
CA VAL A 397 25.00 0.84 24.42
C VAL A 397 25.36 1.85 23.33
N ARG A 398 25.66 3.11 23.69
CA ARG A 398 26.11 4.13 22.73
C ARG A 398 27.41 3.74 22.02
N ALA A 399 28.37 3.15 22.73
CA ALA A 399 29.63 2.71 22.14
C ALA A 399 29.43 1.56 21.13
N ARG A 400 28.58 0.57 21.45
CA ARG A 400 28.25 -0.52 20.51
C ARG A 400 27.49 -0.02 19.29
N PHE A 401 26.48 0.83 19.47
CA PHE A 401 25.74 1.43 18.35
C PHE A 401 26.67 2.25 17.46
N LYS A 402 27.57 3.04 18.05
CA LYS A 402 28.56 3.80 17.30
C LYS A 402 29.51 2.87 16.52
N ALA A 403 30.00 1.80 17.13
CA ALA A 403 30.87 0.82 16.46
C ALA A 403 30.15 0.09 15.32
N LYS A 404 28.88 -0.29 15.51
CA LYS A 404 28.05 -0.90 14.46
C LYS A 404 27.85 0.06 13.29
N PHE A 405 27.51 1.31 13.57
CA PHE A 405 27.30 2.35 12.55
C PHE A 405 28.59 2.68 11.79
N GLU A 406 29.74 2.73 12.48
CA GLU A 406 31.04 2.92 11.83
C GLU A 406 31.42 1.74 10.92
N THR A 407 31.05 0.51 11.29
CA THR A 407 31.28 -0.69 10.48
C THR A 407 30.40 -0.68 9.21
N GLU A 408 29.10 -0.45 9.37
CA GLU A 408 28.17 -0.37 8.23
C GLU A 408 28.53 0.77 7.27
N ARG A 409 28.94 1.93 7.80
CA ARG A 409 29.44 3.04 7.00
C ARG A 409 30.71 2.66 6.21
N ALA A 410 31.66 1.96 6.83
CA ALA A 410 32.88 1.53 6.15
C ALA A 410 32.59 0.52 5.02
N GLU A 411 31.63 -0.39 5.21
CA GLU A 411 31.19 -1.31 4.16
C GLU A 411 30.52 -0.57 2.99
N LEU A 412 29.69 0.42 3.29
CA LEU A 412 29.01 1.22 2.26
C LEU A 412 30.02 2.05 1.45
N GLU A 413 30.97 2.71 2.12
CA GLU A 413 32.05 3.46 1.47
C GLU A 413 32.92 2.54 0.58
N HIS A 414 33.15 1.30 1.02
CA HIS A 414 33.85 0.29 0.21
C HIS A 414 33.06 -0.09 -1.05
N LYS A 415 31.76 -0.40 -0.93
CA LYS A 415 30.89 -0.73 -2.08
C LYS A 415 30.84 0.41 -3.10
N LEU A 416 30.68 1.65 -2.64
CA LEU A 416 30.70 2.85 -3.48
C LEU A 416 32.03 3.03 -4.20
N ARG A 417 33.16 2.78 -3.54
CA ARG A 417 34.50 2.87 -4.16
C ARG A 417 34.66 1.82 -5.27
N VAL A 418 34.23 0.58 -5.04
CA VAL A 418 34.29 -0.51 -6.03
C VAL A 418 33.43 -0.16 -7.25
N ASN A 419 32.17 0.22 -7.05
CA ASN A 419 31.27 0.60 -8.16
C ASN A 419 31.82 1.78 -8.96
N ARG A 420 32.42 2.77 -8.29
CA ARG A 420 33.05 3.91 -8.96
C ARG A 420 34.28 3.51 -9.78
N GLU A 421 35.13 2.62 -9.27
CA GLU A 421 36.29 2.13 -10.00
C GLU A 421 35.88 1.30 -11.23
N GLU A 422 34.83 0.48 -11.10
CA GLU A 422 34.28 -0.29 -12.21
C GLU A 422 33.70 0.63 -13.30
N PHE A 423 32.91 1.63 -12.89
CA PHE A 423 32.36 2.63 -13.80
C PHE A 423 33.46 3.44 -14.52
N LEU A 424 34.50 3.87 -13.80
CA LEU A 424 35.64 4.58 -14.40
C LEU A 424 36.45 3.68 -15.34
N THR A 425 36.52 2.38 -15.05
CA THR A 425 37.17 1.40 -15.92
C THR A 425 36.39 1.23 -17.22
N LYS A 426 35.06 1.08 -17.15
CA LYS A 426 34.16 1.07 -18.31
C LYS A 426 34.29 2.34 -19.15
N LEU A 427 34.33 3.52 -18.52
CA LEU A 427 34.54 4.79 -19.22
C LEU A 427 35.92 4.89 -19.89
N ARG A 428 36.99 4.43 -19.24
CA ARG A 428 38.34 4.42 -19.83
C ARG A 428 38.45 3.45 -21.01
N ALA A 429 37.82 2.28 -20.93
CA ALA A 429 37.75 1.35 -22.05
C ALA A 429 37.05 1.99 -23.26
N ARG A 430 35.89 2.63 -23.02
CA ARG A 430 35.14 3.37 -24.05
C ARG A 430 35.97 4.50 -24.67
N ALA A 431 36.71 5.25 -23.86
CA ALA A 431 37.55 6.36 -24.34
C ALA A 431 38.77 5.91 -25.17
N ARG A 432 39.26 4.67 -24.98
CA ARG A 432 40.39 4.13 -25.76
C ARG A 432 39.96 3.52 -27.10
N GLY A 433 38.66 3.46 -27.39
CA GLY A 433 38.16 2.76 -28.56
C GLY A 433 38.41 1.24 -28.49
N ASP A 434 38.64 0.72 -27.29
CA ASP A 434 38.86 -0.70 -27.02
C ASP A 434 37.49 -1.39 -26.93
N PHE A 435 36.78 -1.39 -28.07
CA PHE A 435 35.55 -2.17 -28.31
C PHE A 435 35.94 -3.59 -28.72
N GLY A 436 36.86 -4.22 -27.98
CA GLY A 436 37.18 -5.62 -28.22
C GLY A 436 35.96 -6.47 -27.87
N ASP A 437 35.15 -6.81 -28.88
CA ASP A 437 34.04 -7.76 -28.85
C ASP A 437 33.34 -7.86 -27.49
N MET A 438 32.85 -6.73 -26.96
CA MET A 438 31.64 -6.81 -26.12
C MET A 438 30.52 -7.15 -27.10
N LYS A 439 30.48 -8.42 -27.51
CA LYS A 439 29.22 -9.04 -27.94
C LYS A 439 28.28 -8.75 -26.80
N GLU A 440 27.31 -7.90 -27.08
CA GLU A 440 26.15 -7.74 -26.25
C GLU A 440 25.70 -9.15 -25.85
N ASN A 441 25.54 -9.37 -24.55
CA ASN A 441 24.98 -10.60 -24.03
C ASN A 441 23.47 -10.55 -24.32
N GLU A 442 23.14 -10.57 -25.62
CA GLU A 442 21.81 -10.69 -26.23
C GLU A 442 21.45 -12.17 -26.44
N THR A 443 22.29 -13.11 -25.99
CA THR A 443 21.99 -14.54 -26.05
C THR A 443 21.13 -14.95 -24.85
N GLU A 444 19.83 -14.65 -24.90
CA GLU A 444 18.81 -15.46 -24.21
C GLU A 444 17.41 -15.37 -24.87
N GLU A 445 17.26 -14.73 -26.04
CA GLU A 445 15.96 -14.64 -26.76
C GLU A 445 15.84 -15.49 -28.05
N ASP A 446 16.91 -16.12 -28.55
CA ASP A 446 16.91 -16.78 -29.89
C ASP A 446 16.91 -18.34 -29.88
N GLU A 447 16.54 -19.01 -28.79
CA GLU A 447 16.40 -20.49 -28.76
C GLU A 447 14.94 -20.99 -28.63
N MET A 448 13.96 -20.25 -29.17
CA MET A 448 12.55 -20.69 -29.22
C MET A 448 11.91 -20.65 -30.63
N GLU A 449 12.67 -20.77 -31.71
CA GLU A 449 12.11 -20.79 -33.08
C GLU A 449 12.16 -22.14 -33.84
N ASP A 450 12.62 -23.25 -33.24
CA ASP A 450 12.81 -24.51 -33.99
C ASP A 450 12.01 -25.75 -33.49
N GLU A 451 10.92 -25.61 -32.72
CA GLU A 451 10.08 -26.75 -32.27
C GLU A 451 8.59 -26.70 -32.71
N GLU A 452 8.23 -26.02 -33.80
CA GLU A 452 6.83 -25.97 -34.30
C GLU A 452 6.47 -26.92 -35.47
N ASP A 453 7.33 -27.87 -35.87
CA ASP A 453 7.11 -28.66 -37.10
C ASP A 453 6.67 -30.14 -36.95
N ASP A 454 6.31 -30.63 -35.75
CA ASP A 454 5.97 -32.07 -35.56
C ASP A 454 4.62 -32.37 -34.86
N MET A 455 3.58 -31.53 -35.04
CA MET A 455 2.21 -31.85 -34.60
C MET A 455 1.17 -31.81 -35.74
N GLU A 456 1.47 -32.50 -36.84
CA GLU A 456 0.44 -33.00 -37.76
C GLU A 456 0.11 -34.48 -37.45
N GLU A 457 -1.18 -34.82 -37.57
CA GLU A 457 -1.78 -36.16 -37.53
C GLU A 457 -2.04 -36.79 -36.16
N ASN A 458 -3.19 -36.43 -35.57
CA ASN A 458 -4.06 -37.46 -35.01
C ASN A 458 -5.54 -37.04 -35.16
N GLU A 459 -6.04 -37.20 -36.38
CA GLU A 459 -7.48 -37.35 -36.63
C GLU A 459 -7.90 -38.72 -36.06
N THR A 460 -8.76 -38.72 -35.04
CA THR A 460 -9.65 -39.85 -34.80
C THR A 460 -11.05 -39.33 -34.58
N GLU A 461 -11.91 -39.89 -35.44
CA GLU A 461 -13.36 -39.83 -35.53
C GLU A 461 -14.07 -40.28 -34.24
N ASP A 462 -15.40 -40.16 -34.28
CA ASP A 462 -16.42 -40.64 -33.34
C ASP A 462 -16.77 -39.64 -32.21
N ASP A 463 -18.02 -39.31 -31.90
CA ASP A 463 -19.26 -40.05 -32.13
C ASP A 463 -20.44 -39.03 -32.11
N GLU A 464 -21.37 -39.22 -33.04
CA GLU A 464 -22.67 -38.54 -33.05
C GLU A 464 -23.55 -39.21 -31.99
N THR A 465 -24.10 -38.43 -31.04
CA THR A 465 -25.33 -38.85 -30.36
C THR A 465 -26.32 -37.71 -30.36
N ASP A 466 -27.29 -37.86 -31.26
CA ASP A 466 -28.64 -37.33 -31.16
C ASP A 466 -29.23 -37.67 -29.79
N GLU A 467 -29.75 -36.67 -29.08
CA GLU A 467 -30.88 -36.88 -28.17
C GLU A 467 -31.96 -35.84 -28.48
N ASP A 468 -32.96 -36.34 -29.20
CA ASP A 468 -34.26 -35.77 -29.43
C ASP A 468 -35.04 -35.53 -28.13
N GLU A 469 -35.75 -34.40 -28.16
CA GLU A 469 -37.17 -34.21 -27.82
C GLU A 469 -37.76 -34.60 -26.43
N ASP A 470 -38.69 -33.71 -26.06
CA ASP A 470 -39.80 -33.87 -25.13
C ASP A 470 -39.51 -33.79 -23.62
N ASN A 471 -40.09 -32.79 -22.94
CA ASN A 471 -41.49 -32.90 -22.54
C ASN A 471 -42.01 -31.68 -21.73
N GLU A 472 -43.16 -31.19 -22.17
CA GLU A 472 -44.32 -30.62 -21.46
C GLU A 472 -44.25 -29.98 -20.04
N ARG A 473 -44.88 -28.79 -19.99
CA ARG A 473 -45.96 -28.34 -19.06
C ARG A 473 -45.74 -28.37 -17.53
N ASN A 474 -45.94 -27.18 -16.94
CA ASN A 474 -46.97 -26.94 -15.90
C ASN A 474 -47.14 -25.42 -15.70
N GLU A 475 -48.22 -24.81 -16.16
CA GLU A 475 -49.49 -24.57 -15.43
C GLU A 475 -49.35 -23.84 -14.08
N THR A 476 -49.65 -22.53 -14.14
CA THR A 476 -50.63 -21.79 -13.33
C THR A 476 -51.04 -22.31 -11.94
N ASN A 477 -50.88 -21.45 -10.94
CA ASN A 477 -51.80 -21.22 -9.79
C ASN A 477 -51.60 -19.75 -9.39
N SER A 478 -52.51 -18.79 -9.54
CA SER A 478 -53.90 -18.61 -9.05
C SER A 478 -54.06 -18.67 -7.52
N THR A 479 -54.10 -17.47 -6.93
CA THR A 479 -54.96 -17.01 -5.80
C THR A 479 -55.02 -17.80 -4.50
N GLY A 480 -54.59 -17.11 -3.43
CA GLY A 480 -55.10 -17.17 -2.07
C GLY A 480 -54.89 -15.81 -1.41
#